data_AF-A0A849BLF3-F1
#
_entry.id   AF-A0A849BLF3-F1
#
_cell.length_a   1.000
_cell.length_b   1.000
_cell.length_c   1.000
_cell.angle_alpha   90.00
_cell.angle_beta   90.00
_cell.angle_gamma   90.00
#
_symmetry.space_group_name_H-M   'P 1'
#
loop_
_entity.id
_entity.type
_entity.pdbx_description
1 polymer ?
#
loop_
_entity_poly.entity_id
_entity_poly.type
_entity_poly.pdbx_seq_one_letter_code
_entity_poly.pdbx_strand_id
1 'polypeptide(L)'
;VAAAAAALVVVGAGVGAGVASLEDGPPEGPPGTLGALEQVAVVGEPAGVDADLAVVAHTWGTETVLDVAGLPVGGAYRVVLVGEDGAEAGSGSFLGSEGPVECRLNAALLREDVDRLVVLDAADAVVMTADLPPV
;
A
#
# COMPACT_ATOMS: atom_id res chain seq x y z
N VAL A 1 -43.07 -27.71 -3.90
CA VAL A 1 -41.88 -27.45 -3.05
C VAL A 1 -40.66 -27.06 -3.89
N ALA A 2 -40.27 -27.83 -4.91
CA ALA A 2 -39.13 -27.50 -5.78
C ALA A 2 -39.21 -26.13 -6.48
N ALA A 3 -40.38 -25.73 -6.99
CA ALA A 3 -40.56 -24.43 -7.65
C ALA A 3 -40.39 -23.22 -6.70
N ALA A 4 -40.81 -23.37 -5.44
CA ALA A 4 -40.65 -22.32 -4.42
C ALA A 4 -39.18 -22.18 -3.99
N ALA A 5 -38.45 -23.29 -3.88
CA ALA A 5 -37.02 -23.28 -3.61
C ALA A 5 -36.22 -22.63 -4.75
N ALA A 6 -36.57 -22.93 -6.01
CA ALA A 6 -35.91 -22.32 -7.17
C ALA A 6 -36.13 -20.80 -7.25
N ALA A 7 -37.34 -20.33 -6.93
CA ALA A 7 -37.64 -18.89 -6.89
C ALA A 7 -36.82 -18.16 -5.80
N LEU A 8 -36.67 -18.76 -4.63
CA LEU A 8 -35.85 -18.20 -3.54
C LEU A 8 -34.36 -18.11 -3.92
N VAL A 9 -33.83 -19.09 -4.65
CA VAL A 9 -32.43 -19.06 -5.13
C VAL A 9 -32.23 -17.94 -6.15
N VAL A 10 -33.16 -17.76 -7.10
CA VAL A 10 -33.05 -16.69 -8.11
C VAL A 10 -33.17 -15.31 -7.49
N VAL A 11 -34.11 -15.12 -6.55
CA VAL A 11 -34.25 -13.85 -5.82
C VAL A 11 -33.03 -13.60 -4.95
N GLY A 12 -32.54 -14.62 -4.23
CA GLY A 12 -31.32 -14.53 -3.42
C GLY A 12 -30.09 -14.18 -4.24
N ALA A 13 -29.92 -14.80 -5.41
CA ALA A 13 -28.81 -14.49 -6.32
C ALA A 13 -28.93 -13.09 -6.93
N GLY A 14 -30.14 -12.67 -7.31
CA GLY A 14 -30.38 -11.33 -7.86
C GLY A 14 -30.18 -10.21 -6.84
N VAL A 15 -30.67 -10.41 -5.60
CA VAL A 15 -30.43 -9.47 -4.49
C VAL A 15 -28.96 -9.48 -4.09
N GLY A 16 -28.33 -10.65 -3.98
CA GLY A 16 -26.91 -10.77 -3.64
C GLY A 16 -25.99 -10.08 -4.65
N ALA A 17 -26.25 -10.26 -5.96
CA ALA A 17 -25.51 -9.57 -7.01
C ALA A 17 -25.76 -8.05 -7.00
N GLY A 18 -26.99 -7.62 -6.71
CA GLY A 18 -27.34 -6.21 -6.58
C GLY A 18 -26.67 -5.53 -5.38
N VAL A 19 -26.58 -6.21 -4.23
CA VAL A 19 -25.96 -5.68 -3.01
C VAL A 19 -24.44 -5.68 -3.10
N ALA A 20 -23.82 -6.69 -3.72
CA ALA A 20 -22.37 -6.70 -3.98
C ALA A 20 -21.92 -5.52 -4.87
N SER A 21 -22.82 -5.02 -5.72
CA SER A 21 -22.55 -3.84 -6.56
C SER A 21 -22.68 -2.50 -5.80
N LEU A 22 -23.15 -2.53 -4.55
CA LEU A 22 -23.34 -1.38 -3.68
C LEU A 22 -22.32 -1.33 -2.53
N GLU A 23 -21.31 -2.20 -2.54
CA GLU A 23 -20.20 -2.08 -1.60
C GLU A 23 -19.48 -0.76 -1.88
N ASP A 24 -19.49 0.16 -0.90
CA ASP A 24 -18.72 1.40 -0.97
C ASP A 24 -17.25 1.01 -1.13
N GLY A 25 -16.61 1.51 -2.19
CA GLY A 25 -15.18 1.35 -2.40
C GLY A 25 -14.36 1.96 -1.25
N PRO A 26 -13.03 1.77 -1.25
CA PRO A 26 -12.16 2.48 -0.33
C PRO A 26 -12.46 3.99 -0.40
N PRO A 27 -12.38 4.72 0.73
CA PRO A 27 -12.59 6.16 0.70
C PRO A 27 -11.59 6.81 -0.26
N GLU A 28 -12.02 7.87 -0.94
CA GLU A 28 -11.20 8.67 -1.84
C GLU A 28 -11.11 10.11 -1.31
N GLY A 29 -10.00 10.80 -1.58
CA GLY A 29 -9.83 12.18 -1.13
C GLY A 29 -8.44 12.76 -1.40
N PRO A 30 -8.17 14.00 -0.92
CA PRO A 30 -6.82 14.58 -0.97
C PRO A 30 -5.82 13.77 -0.12
N PRO A 31 -4.50 14.03 -0.26
CA PRO A 31 -3.47 13.45 0.60
C PRO A 31 -3.85 13.46 2.08
N GLY A 32 -3.53 12.38 2.79
CA GLY A 32 -3.88 12.25 4.21
C GLY A 32 -5.33 11.87 4.53
N THR A 33 -6.20 11.68 3.54
CA THR A 33 -7.56 11.18 3.78
C THR A 33 -7.52 9.80 4.45
N LEU A 34 -8.12 9.67 5.64
CA LEU A 34 -8.09 8.43 6.42
C LEU A 34 -8.68 7.24 5.64
N GLY A 35 -7.88 6.18 5.53
CA GLY A 35 -8.25 4.95 4.82
C GLY A 35 -8.18 5.06 3.30
N ALA A 36 -7.87 6.22 2.72
CA ALA A 36 -7.74 6.38 1.28
C ALA A 36 -6.36 5.92 0.80
N LEU A 37 -6.34 5.30 -0.38
CA LEU A 37 -5.09 4.94 -1.04
C LEU A 37 -4.49 6.18 -1.71
N GLU A 38 -3.34 6.60 -1.23
CA GLU A 38 -2.61 7.74 -1.77
C GLU A 38 -1.42 7.25 -2.59
N GLN A 39 -1.55 7.27 -3.92
CA GLN A 39 -0.48 6.86 -4.83
C GLN A 39 0.64 7.91 -4.88
N VAL A 40 1.90 7.47 -4.78
CA VAL A 40 3.07 8.36 -4.75
C VAL A 40 4.06 8.00 -5.86
N ALA A 41 4.78 9.01 -6.36
CA ALA A 41 5.71 8.81 -7.47
C ALA A 41 7.05 8.26 -6.96
N VAL A 42 7.47 7.12 -7.52
CA VAL A 42 8.77 6.52 -7.24
C VAL A 42 9.89 7.26 -7.97
N VAL A 43 11.02 7.44 -7.29
CA VAL A 43 12.21 8.10 -7.80
C VAL A 43 13.44 7.28 -7.45
N GLY A 44 14.37 7.20 -8.41
CA GLY A 44 15.71 6.64 -8.18
C GLY A 44 15.78 5.11 -8.23
N GLU A 45 14.72 4.44 -8.66
CA GLU A 45 14.72 2.98 -8.77
C GLU A 45 15.85 2.46 -9.69
N PRO A 46 16.50 1.34 -9.34
CA PRO A 46 17.54 0.76 -10.18
C PRO A 46 17.02 0.32 -11.55
N ALA A 47 17.89 0.28 -12.55
CA ALA A 47 17.52 -0.18 -13.88
C ALA A 47 17.00 -1.63 -13.84
N GLY A 48 15.81 -1.87 -14.40
CA GLY A 48 15.16 -3.18 -14.44
C GLY A 48 14.34 -3.52 -13.19
N VAL A 49 14.25 -2.59 -12.23
CA VAL A 49 13.26 -2.62 -11.15
C VAL A 49 11.99 -1.91 -11.65
N ASP A 50 10.84 -2.44 -11.24
CA ASP A 50 9.53 -1.83 -11.44
C ASP A 50 8.86 -1.77 -10.07
N ALA A 51 8.44 -0.59 -9.64
CA ALA A 51 7.92 -0.37 -8.30
C ALA A 51 6.73 0.59 -8.29
N ASP A 52 5.65 0.16 -7.64
CA ASP A 52 4.49 0.97 -7.32
C ASP A 52 4.43 1.21 -5.81
N LEU A 53 4.30 2.48 -5.43
CA LEU A 53 4.22 2.89 -4.03
C LEU A 53 2.95 3.69 -3.78
N ALA A 54 2.28 3.35 -2.69
CA ALA A 54 1.21 4.14 -2.10
C ALA A 54 1.31 4.15 -0.59
N VAL A 55 0.59 5.08 0.04
CA VAL A 55 0.36 5.07 1.48
C VAL A 55 -1.12 5.12 1.82
N VAL A 56 -1.46 4.66 3.01
CA VAL A 56 -2.80 4.79 3.59
C VAL A 56 -2.67 5.42 4.97
N ALA A 57 -3.37 6.53 5.17
CA ALA A 57 -3.43 7.20 6.46
C ALA A 57 -4.32 6.40 7.43
N HIS A 58 -3.81 6.11 8.62
CA HIS A 58 -4.59 5.54 9.70
C HIS A 58 -4.46 6.37 10.98
N THR A 59 -5.42 6.19 11.90
CA THR A 59 -5.38 6.83 13.22
C THR A 59 -4.29 6.30 14.14
N TRP A 60 -3.56 5.27 13.71
CA TRP A 60 -2.53 4.57 14.47
C TRP A 60 -1.16 4.59 13.78
N GLY A 61 -1.05 5.26 12.63
CA GLY A 61 0.18 5.34 11.84
C GLY A 61 -0.10 5.46 10.35
N THR A 62 0.92 5.18 9.55
CA THR A 62 0.86 5.23 8.09
C THR A 62 1.24 3.86 7.55
N GLU A 63 0.33 3.29 6.77
CA GLU A 63 0.60 2.06 6.03
C GLU A 63 1.28 2.42 4.71
N THR A 64 2.38 1.74 4.40
CA THR A 64 2.96 1.64 3.07
C THR A 64 2.33 0.47 2.33
N VAL A 65 1.84 0.72 1.12
CA VAL A 65 1.48 -0.30 0.13
C VAL A 65 2.57 -0.31 -0.94
N LEU A 66 3.22 -1.46 -1.10
CA LEU A 66 4.36 -1.65 -2.00
C LEU A 66 4.06 -2.83 -2.92
N ASP A 67 4.20 -2.62 -4.22
CA ASP A 67 4.39 -3.67 -5.22
C ASP A 67 5.73 -3.44 -5.90
N VAL A 68 6.59 -4.46 -5.95
CA VAL A 68 7.92 -4.34 -6.54
C VAL A 68 8.38 -5.62 -7.19
N ALA A 69 8.98 -5.49 -8.37
CA ALA A 69 9.61 -6.57 -9.12
C ALA A 69 11.04 -6.19 -9.57
N GLY A 70 11.85 -7.19 -9.90
CA GLY A 70 13.19 -6.98 -10.46
C GLY A 70 14.31 -6.76 -9.44
N LEU A 71 14.01 -6.74 -8.13
CA LEU A 71 15.03 -6.71 -7.08
C LEU A 71 15.77 -8.05 -6.97
N PRO A 72 17.08 -8.05 -6.64
CA PRO A 72 17.85 -9.26 -6.39
C PRO A 72 17.17 -10.27 -5.45
N VAL A 73 17.01 -11.50 -5.93
CA VAL A 73 16.42 -12.61 -5.15
C VAL A 73 17.21 -12.84 -3.87
N GLY A 74 16.51 -12.87 -2.73
CA GLY A 74 17.11 -13.03 -1.41
C GLY A 74 17.82 -11.78 -0.87
N GLY A 75 17.87 -10.68 -1.63
CA GLY A 75 18.30 -9.38 -1.12
C GLY A 75 17.31 -8.90 -0.04
N ALA A 76 17.84 -8.37 1.06
CA ALA A 76 17.02 -7.85 2.16
C ALA A 76 16.84 -6.33 2.02
N TYR A 77 15.59 -5.89 2.18
CA TYR A 77 15.20 -4.50 2.04
C TYR A 77 14.38 -4.06 3.24
N ARG A 78 14.53 -2.78 3.61
CA ARG A 78 13.74 -2.14 4.66
C ARG A 78 12.96 -0.97 4.08
N VAL A 79 11.75 -0.79 4.57
CA VAL A 79 10.90 0.36 4.21
C VAL A 79 10.84 1.28 5.41
N VAL A 80 11.11 2.56 5.18
CA VAL A 80 11.19 3.61 6.20
C VAL A 80 10.35 4.80 5.76
N LEU A 81 9.58 5.36 6.68
CA LEU A 81 8.97 6.68 6.54
C LEU A 81 9.84 7.71 7.24
N VAL A 82 10.01 8.86 6.62
CA VAL A 82 10.84 9.97 7.09
C VAL A 82 9.95 11.19 7.26
N GLY A 83 9.99 11.82 8.44
CA GLY A 83 9.28 13.07 8.70
C GLY A 83 10.08 14.32 8.38
N GLU A 84 9.44 15.49 8.50
CA GLU A 84 10.03 16.82 8.22
C GLU A 84 11.31 17.11 9.02
N ASP A 85 11.39 16.60 10.25
CA ASP A 85 12.55 16.74 11.13
C ASP A 85 13.67 15.74 10.83
N GLY A 86 13.47 14.89 9.82
CA GLY A 86 14.37 13.80 9.44
C GLY A 86 14.24 12.56 10.33
N ALA A 87 13.26 12.50 11.24
CA ALA A 87 13.02 11.32 12.04
C ALA A 87 12.56 10.15 11.16
N GLU A 88 13.22 9.00 11.34
CA GLU A 88 12.91 7.77 10.62
C GLU A 88 12.01 6.85 11.46
N ALA A 89 10.95 6.35 10.85
CA ALA A 89 10.07 5.32 11.38
C ALA A 89 10.07 4.11 10.44
N GLY A 90 10.54 2.96 10.92
CA GLY A 90 10.54 1.73 10.12
C GLY A 90 9.12 1.17 9.93
N SER A 91 8.72 0.94 8.68
CA SER A 91 7.44 0.29 8.33
C SER A 91 7.54 -1.23 8.30
N GLY A 92 8.73 -1.77 8.02
CA GLY A 92 8.98 -3.21 7.94
C GLY A 92 10.09 -3.57 6.97
N SER A 93 10.19 -4.86 6.66
CA SER A 93 11.22 -5.41 5.77
C SER A 93 10.66 -6.49 4.86
N PHE A 94 11.29 -6.69 3.70
CA PHE A 94 10.96 -7.75 2.76
C PHE A 94 12.22 -8.31 2.09
N LEU A 95 12.07 -9.44 1.40
CA LEU A 95 13.12 -10.04 0.58
C LEU A 95 12.75 -9.93 -0.90
N GLY A 96 13.73 -9.61 -1.75
CA GLY A 96 13.56 -9.72 -3.19
C GLY A 96 13.24 -11.16 -3.61
N SER A 97 12.44 -11.31 -4.67
CA SER A 97 11.93 -12.60 -5.14
C SER A 97 12.00 -12.69 -6.67
N GLU A 98 11.83 -13.89 -7.23
CA GLU A 98 11.77 -14.07 -8.69
C GLU A 98 10.53 -13.42 -9.32
N GLY A 99 9.46 -13.29 -8.54
CA GLY A 99 8.21 -12.62 -8.93
C GLY A 99 7.99 -11.29 -8.20
N PRO A 100 6.84 -10.65 -8.43
CA PRO A 100 6.47 -9.44 -7.70
C PRO A 100 6.35 -9.71 -6.20
N VAL A 101 6.74 -8.73 -5.41
CA VAL A 101 6.62 -8.71 -3.95
C VAL A 101 5.58 -7.66 -3.59
N GLU A 102 4.39 -8.14 -3.23
CA GLU A 102 3.28 -7.30 -2.76
C GLU A 102 3.26 -7.29 -1.23
N CYS A 103 3.44 -6.12 -0.63
CA CYS A 103 3.53 -5.97 0.82
C CYS A 103 2.74 -4.77 1.32
N ARG A 104 2.17 -4.93 2.52
CA ARG A 104 1.52 -3.88 3.30
C ARG A 104 2.22 -3.80 4.64
N LEU A 105 2.88 -2.68 4.89
CA LEU A 105 3.81 -2.47 6.00
C LEU A 105 3.38 -1.22 6.76
N ASN A 106 3.51 -1.17 8.08
CA ASN A 106 3.01 -0.02 8.84
C ASN A 106 4.07 0.53 9.78
N ALA A 107 4.20 1.87 9.78
CA ALA A 107 4.99 2.60 10.74
C ALA A 107 4.09 3.40 11.68
N ALA A 108 4.48 3.47 12.95
CA ALA A 108 3.84 4.28 13.99
C ALA A 108 4.19 5.78 13.85
N LEU A 109 3.99 6.33 12.65
CA LEU A 109 4.15 7.74 12.30
C LEU A 109 2.89 8.18 11.55
N LEU A 110 2.25 9.27 12.00
CA LEU A 110 1.01 9.74 11.39
C LEU A 110 1.27 10.36 10.03
N ARG A 111 0.32 10.24 9.10
CA ARG A 111 0.51 10.68 7.71
C ARG A 111 0.81 12.18 7.60
N GLU A 112 0.28 13.00 8.50
CA GLU A 112 0.57 14.44 8.60
C GLU A 112 2.02 14.77 8.95
N ASP A 113 2.76 13.81 9.52
CA ASP A 113 4.16 13.95 9.93
C ASP A 113 5.12 13.23 8.95
N VAL A 114 4.64 12.74 7.80
CA VAL A 114 5.44 11.98 6.82
C VAL A 114 5.71 12.83 5.57
N ASP A 115 6.99 13.00 5.27
CA ASP A 115 7.48 13.70 4.07
C ASP A 115 7.93 12.77 2.97
N ARG A 116 8.52 11.63 3.35
CA ARG A 116 9.16 10.73 2.38
C ARG A 116 9.05 9.28 2.80
N LEU A 117 8.87 8.42 1.81
CA LEU A 117 9.06 6.98 1.91
C LEU A 117 10.41 6.62 1.27
N VAL A 118 11.20 5.80 1.97
CA VAL A 118 12.52 5.34 1.53
C VAL A 118 12.60 3.83 1.61
N VAL A 119 13.07 3.20 0.54
CA VAL A 119 13.47 1.78 0.54
C VAL A 119 14.98 1.71 0.62
N LEU A 120 15.48 0.98 1.62
CA LEU A 120 16.90 0.79 1.91
C LEU A 120 17.29 -0.66 1.67
N ASP A 121 18.53 -0.90 1.21
CA ASP A 121 19.12 -2.23 1.18
C ASP A 121 19.74 -2.64 2.53
N ALA A 122 20.36 -3.81 2.58
CA ALA A 122 21.01 -4.34 3.77
C ALA A 122 22.25 -3.55 4.24
N ALA A 123 22.79 -2.65 3.41
CA ALA A 123 23.88 -1.75 3.74
C ALA A 123 23.39 -0.34 4.09
N ASP A 124 22.07 -0.18 4.29
CA ASP A 124 21.38 1.10 4.52
C ASP A 124 21.54 2.09 3.35
N ALA A 125 21.84 1.59 2.15
CA ALA A 125 21.88 2.41 0.95
C ALA A 125 20.46 2.60 0.40
N VAL A 126 20.17 3.82 -0.05
CA VAL A 126 18.90 4.15 -0.69
C VAL A 126 18.77 3.45 -2.03
N VAL A 127 17.74 2.62 -2.16
CA VAL A 127 17.38 1.92 -3.40
C VAL A 127 16.40 2.74 -4.21
N MET A 128 15.39 3.30 -3.56
CA MET A 128 14.38 4.17 -4.18
C MET A 128 13.70 5.01 -3.10
N THR A 129 13.07 6.10 -3.53
CA THR A 129 12.32 7.01 -2.65
C THR A 129 11.02 7.44 -3.29
N ALA A 130 10.07 7.88 -2.48
CA ALA A 130 8.92 8.65 -2.95
C ALA A 130 8.72 9.84 -2.00
N ASP A 131 8.68 11.06 -2.52
CA ASP A 131 8.28 12.23 -1.76
C ASP A 131 6.75 12.25 -1.66
N LEU A 132 6.24 12.57 -0.47
CA LEU A 132 4.82 12.64 -0.18
C LEU A 132 4.36 14.11 -0.24
N PRO A 133 3.19 14.40 -0.85
CA PRO A 133 2.62 15.74 -0.80
C PRO A 133 2.23 16.12 0.64
N PRO A 134 2.22 17.42 0.97
CA PRO A 134 1.71 17.88 2.27
C PRO A 134 0.21 17.58 2.41
N VAL A 135 -0.23 17.37 3.65
CA VAL A 135 -1.64 17.15 4.05
C VAL A 135 -2.29 18.47 4.46
#